data_AF-A0A832L5G8-F1
#
_entry.id   AF-A0A832L5G8-F1
#
_cell.length_a   1.000
_cell.length_b   1.000
_cell.length_c   1.000
_cell.angle_alpha   90.00
_cell.angle_beta   90.00
_cell.angle_gamma   90.00
#
_symmetry.space_group_name_H-M   'P 1'
#
loop_
_entity.id
_entity.type
_entity.pdbx_description
1 polymer ?
#
loop_
_entity_poly.entity_id
_entity_poly.type
_entity_poly.pdbx_seq_one_letter_code
_entity_poly.pdbx_strand_id
1 'polypeptide(L)'
;MKNIAILLLALLLIVQPAAALIPEEDFKPEDMTTFIIQVPHGVEGNGLAVGDSTLSAYLFFESYYDGSMNVTVELGLPEGFVLHDTPIHSFSLQTEYDDWYRLVEFYIPPDMPCGVYTITVKAVVDVEGTKHTIVRTSQLNVASKEEVTNEISVSQLIVPSDEDGYGDPRHPSNTLVVQETSPKLKKLLKVTDLKIDKEDLISTFIGVELTNTGNSTIPVIVTYDILDIKTGEPVKALKPDIMGMNADTVCYAASTLSPGSSSLISLPVYISQDAMGGDYLLRVKVKLIGSDWIAVTKDQKITAISRKWGAIITTFTASLLGIAALGFFFSRPRKIMDRFKTRNLVLIALFGTVSFAAINLPMTILWELSHAIFGPFSFLFTGLFNEILLYMLIASLVVLIPKPGVIGLFMMVRFLLGGFITGSFTPIIFITLSVNAILLELMLYAGGITGKNPAPENRFRMGIICGFADMVSGYVSFNVWMVLYRLFYSDWYITANILIDGFLYTFIGAWFGVSLGNRLKKVAE
;
A
#
# COMPACT_ATOMS: atom_id res chain seq x y z
N MET A 1 -74.16 -39.35 12.07
CA MET A 1 -73.27 -38.44 11.30
C MET A 1 -72.10 -39.13 10.58
N LYS A 2 -71.96 -40.46 10.60
CA LYS A 2 -70.90 -41.17 9.84
C LYS A 2 -71.31 -41.57 8.40
N ASN A 3 -72.61 -41.66 8.12
CA ASN A 3 -73.12 -42.10 6.81
C ASN A 3 -73.33 -40.96 5.78
N ILE A 4 -73.24 -39.70 6.19
CA ILE A 4 -73.32 -38.56 5.26
C ILE A 4 -71.95 -38.28 4.61
N ALA A 5 -70.86 -38.55 5.33
CA ALA A 5 -69.50 -38.38 4.81
C ALA A 5 -69.15 -39.39 3.70
N ILE A 6 -69.66 -40.63 3.79
CA ILE A 6 -69.39 -41.67 2.78
C ILE A 6 -70.16 -41.39 1.48
N LEU A 7 -71.38 -40.85 1.57
CA LEU A 7 -72.17 -40.49 0.39
C LEU A 7 -71.56 -39.29 -0.37
N LEU A 8 -70.99 -38.32 0.36
CA LEU A 8 -70.29 -37.17 -0.23
C LEU A 8 -68.96 -37.57 -0.89
N LEU A 9 -68.24 -38.56 -0.34
CA LEU A 9 -67.01 -39.08 -0.94
C LEU A 9 -67.28 -39.86 -2.23
N ALA A 10 -68.38 -40.62 -2.28
CA ALA A 10 -68.79 -41.35 -3.49
C ALA A 10 -69.29 -40.40 -4.60
N LEU A 11 -69.93 -39.27 -4.24
CA LEU A 11 -70.38 -38.28 -5.23
C LEU A 11 -69.22 -37.45 -5.80
N LEU A 12 -68.15 -37.23 -5.03
CA LEU A 12 -66.93 -36.53 -5.48
C LEU A 12 -66.05 -37.36 -6.41
N LEU A 13 -66.16 -38.70 -6.38
CA LEU A 13 -65.42 -39.60 -7.27
C LEU A 13 -66.09 -39.81 -8.64
N ILE A 14 -67.35 -39.38 -8.81
CA ILE A 14 -68.10 -39.52 -10.08
C ILE A 14 -67.99 -38.24 -10.95
N VAL A 15 -67.43 -37.16 -10.41
CA VAL A 15 -67.17 -35.92 -11.14
C VAL A 15 -65.67 -35.74 -11.35
N GLN A 16 -65.04 -36.67 -12.09
CA GLN A 16 -63.87 -36.31 -12.87
C GLN A 16 -64.34 -35.94 -14.28
N PRO A 17 -64.16 -34.69 -14.74
CA PRO A 17 -64.36 -34.37 -16.13
C PRO A 17 -63.34 -35.15 -16.96
N ALA A 18 -63.85 -35.69 -18.06
CA ALA A 18 -63.11 -36.43 -19.08
C ALA A 18 -61.79 -35.74 -19.43
N ALA A 19 -60.77 -36.56 -19.68
CA ALA A 19 -59.52 -36.18 -20.32
C ALA A 19 -59.82 -35.25 -21.50
N ALA A 20 -59.69 -33.95 -21.28
CA ALA A 20 -59.63 -32.97 -22.33
C ALA A 20 -58.29 -33.20 -23.03
N LEU A 21 -58.35 -33.62 -24.29
CA LEU A 21 -57.24 -33.52 -25.23
C LEU A 21 -56.66 -32.11 -25.10
N ILE A 22 -55.48 -32.01 -24.50
CA ILE A 22 -54.64 -30.82 -24.61
C ILE A 22 -54.20 -30.79 -26.08
N PRO A 23 -54.42 -29.68 -26.81
CA PRO A 23 -53.95 -29.56 -28.18
C PRO A 23 -52.43 -29.74 -28.21
N GLU A 24 -51.90 -30.34 -29.27
CA GLU A 24 -50.46 -30.26 -29.60
C GLU A 24 -50.06 -28.77 -29.62
N GLU A 25 -49.50 -28.29 -28.51
CA GLU A 25 -48.75 -27.04 -28.50
C GLU A 25 -47.50 -27.29 -29.33
N ASP A 26 -47.32 -26.44 -30.34
CA ASP A 26 -46.16 -26.43 -31.21
C ASP A 26 -44.89 -26.20 -30.36
N PHE A 27 -44.22 -27.30 -29.99
CA PHE A 27 -43.11 -27.33 -29.03
C PHE A 27 -41.90 -26.56 -29.55
N LYS A 28 -41.50 -25.49 -28.85
CA LYS A 28 -40.30 -24.72 -29.21
C LYS A 28 -39.08 -25.19 -28.41
N PRO A 29 -38.03 -25.71 -29.07
CA PRO A 29 -36.82 -26.22 -28.41
C PRO A 29 -36.04 -25.15 -27.63
N GLU A 30 -36.28 -23.86 -27.91
CA GLU A 30 -35.65 -22.74 -27.21
C GLU A 30 -36.16 -22.56 -25.77
N ASP A 31 -37.32 -23.13 -25.41
CA ASP A 31 -37.87 -23.05 -24.06
C ASP A 31 -37.33 -24.17 -23.13
N MET A 32 -36.63 -25.17 -23.70
CA MET A 32 -36.16 -26.37 -23.00
C MET A 32 -34.63 -26.46 -22.92
N THR A 33 -33.89 -25.57 -23.58
CA THR A 33 -32.43 -25.65 -23.66
C THR A 33 -31.79 -24.27 -23.70
N THR A 34 -30.65 -24.12 -23.03
CA THR A 34 -29.77 -22.96 -23.17
C THR A 34 -28.58 -23.36 -24.03
N PHE A 35 -28.38 -22.70 -25.17
CA PHE A 35 -27.23 -22.93 -26.04
C PHE A 35 -26.45 -21.64 -26.26
N ILE A 36 -25.24 -21.57 -25.70
CA ILE A 36 -24.35 -20.41 -25.71
C ILE A 36 -23.10 -20.73 -26.53
N ILE A 37 -22.71 -19.76 -27.35
CA ILE A 37 -21.46 -19.76 -28.10
C ILE A 37 -20.68 -18.49 -27.78
N GLN A 38 -19.42 -18.63 -27.41
CA GLN A 38 -18.48 -17.52 -27.25
C GLN A 38 -17.28 -17.72 -28.15
N VAL A 39 -17.07 -16.81 -29.11
CA VAL A 39 -15.91 -16.84 -29.98
C VAL A 39 -15.31 -15.43 -30.12
N PRO A 40 -14.10 -15.21 -29.60
CA PRO A 40 -13.28 -16.10 -28.77
C PRO A 40 -13.88 -16.29 -27.37
N HIS A 41 -13.43 -17.33 -26.64
CA HIS A 41 -13.88 -17.63 -25.28
C HIS A 41 -13.83 -16.39 -24.36
N GLY A 42 -14.91 -16.14 -23.63
CA GLY A 42 -15.10 -14.93 -22.80
C GLY A 42 -15.71 -13.75 -23.55
N VAL A 43 -15.94 -13.85 -24.87
CA VAL A 43 -16.58 -12.80 -25.68
C VAL A 43 -17.93 -13.26 -26.20
N GLU A 44 -18.97 -12.48 -25.87
CA GLU A 44 -20.31 -12.67 -26.41
C GLU A 44 -20.55 -11.78 -27.64
N GLY A 45 -21.05 -12.38 -28.72
CA GLY A 45 -21.43 -11.66 -29.94
C GLY A 45 -20.26 -11.43 -30.90
N ASN A 46 -19.60 -10.28 -30.80
CA ASN A 46 -18.60 -9.77 -31.76
C ASN A 46 -17.20 -9.68 -31.14
N GLY A 47 -16.35 -10.65 -31.46
CA GLY A 47 -14.96 -10.71 -31.02
C GLY A 47 -13.97 -10.15 -32.03
N LEU A 48 -12.82 -9.69 -31.55
CA LEU A 48 -11.70 -9.28 -32.39
C LEU A 48 -10.54 -10.28 -32.30
N ALA A 49 -9.92 -10.55 -33.45
CA ALA A 49 -8.73 -11.38 -33.57
C ALA A 49 -7.73 -10.79 -34.57
N VAL A 50 -6.49 -11.27 -34.53
CA VAL A 50 -5.44 -10.91 -35.47
C VAL A 50 -4.94 -12.18 -36.15
N GLY A 51 -4.48 -12.08 -37.40
CA GLY A 51 -3.81 -13.20 -38.07
C GLY A 51 -2.61 -13.73 -37.27
N ASP A 52 -2.35 -15.03 -37.35
CA ASP A 52 -1.38 -15.75 -36.52
C ASP A 52 -1.79 -15.83 -35.04
N SER A 53 -3.06 -16.16 -34.79
CA SER A 53 -3.59 -16.35 -33.43
C SER A 53 -4.25 -17.71 -33.28
N THR A 54 -4.02 -18.36 -32.14
CA THR A 54 -4.71 -19.58 -31.70
C THR A 54 -5.77 -19.21 -30.68
N LEU A 55 -7.04 -19.41 -31.02
CA LEU A 55 -8.19 -19.03 -30.20
C LEU A 55 -9.00 -20.26 -29.83
N SER A 56 -9.81 -20.12 -28.78
CA SER A 56 -10.75 -21.16 -28.36
C SER A 56 -12.18 -20.65 -28.52
N ALA A 57 -13.05 -21.47 -29.10
CA ALA A 57 -14.50 -21.28 -29.05
C ALA A 57 -15.04 -22.04 -27.83
N TYR A 58 -15.85 -21.39 -27.01
CA TYR A 58 -16.56 -22.04 -25.92
C TYR A 58 -17.98 -22.37 -26.36
N LEU A 59 -18.31 -23.66 -26.33
CA LEU A 59 -19.63 -24.20 -26.64
C LEU A 59 -20.23 -24.69 -25.33
N PHE A 60 -21.41 -24.17 -24.96
CA PHE A 60 -22.13 -24.58 -23.76
C PHE A 60 -23.58 -24.89 -24.09
N PHE A 61 -24.04 -26.06 -23.66
CA PHE A 61 -25.40 -26.54 -23.87
C PHE A 61 -25.96 -27.06 -22.54
N GLU A 62 -27.09 -26.54 -22.10
CA GLU A 62 -27.80 -26.96 -20.88
C GLU A 62 -29.22 -27.39 -21.24
N SER A 63 -29.68 -28.49 -20.66
CA SER A 63 -31.05 -28.99 -20.80
C SER A 63 -31.91 -28.58 -19.60
N TYR A 64 -33.11 -28.04 -19.83
CA TYR A 64 -34.18 -27.89 -18.84
C TYR A 64 -35.29 -28.93 -19.04
N TYR A 65 -35.01 -30.00 -19.78
CA TYR A 65 -35.94 -31.10 -20.00
C TYR A 65 -35.72 -32.22 -18.99
N ASP A 66 -36.81 -32.65 -18.34
CA ASP A 66 -36.82 -33.84 -17.49
C ASP A 66 -37.00 -35.11 -18.34
N GLY A 67 -35.92 -35.51 -19.04
CA GLY A 67 -35.88 -36.71 -19.89
C GLY A 67 -34.59 -36.83 -20.70
N SER A 68 -34.39 -37.98 -21.37
CA SER A 68 -33.19 -38.23 -22.18
C SER A 68 -33.22 -37.46 -23.49
N MET A 69 -32.20 -36.63 -23.72
CA MET A 69 -32.00 -35.82 -24.92
C MET A 69 -30.66 -36.16 -25.56
N ASN A 70 -30.64 -36.51 -26.85
CA ASN A 70 -29.40 -36.71 -27.59
C ASN A 70 -29.09 -35.47 -28.42
N VAL A 71 -27.92 -34.88 -28.24
CA VAL A 71 -27.52 -33.65 -28.92
C VAL A 71 -26.29 -33.91 -29.77
N THR A 72 -26.30 -33.44 -31.01
CA THR A 72 -25.14 -33.42 -31.90
C THR A 72 -24.85 -31.97 -32.30
N VAL A 73 -23.69 -31.47 -31.89
CA VAL A 73 -23.23 -30.10 -32.17
C VAL A 73 -22.19 -30.14 -33.29
N GLU A 74 -22.41 -29.35 -34.33
CA GLU A 74 -21.52 -29.16 -35.48
C GLU A 74 -21.04 -27.71 -35.53
N LEU A 75 -19.72 -27.51 -35.44
CA LEU A 75 -19.06 -26.22 -35.55
C LEU A 75 -18.64 -25.97 -37.01
N GLY A 76 -19.27 -24.99 -37.65
CA GLY A 76 -18.88 -24.49 -38.96
C GLY A 76 -17.95 -23.30 -38.85
N LEU A 77 -16.67 -23.51 -39.17
CA LEU A 77 -15.69 -22.44 -39.30
C LEU A 77 -15.64 -21.90 -40.75
N PRO A 78 -15.33 -20.61 -40.96
CA PRO A 78 -15.13 -20.01 -42.28
C PRO A 78 -13.96 -20.66 -43.04
N GLU A 79 -13.99 -20.58 -44.38
CA GLU A 79 -12.89 -21.07 -45.22
C GLU A 79 -11.57 -20.39 -44.86
N GLY A 80 -10.53 -21.21 -44.60
CA GLY A 80 -9.19 -20.77 -44.23
C GLY A 80 -8.82 -20.95 -42.76
N PHE A 81 -9.79 -21.09 -41.86
CA PHE A 81 -9.54 -21.39 -40.45
C PHE A 81 -9.14 -22.86 -40.26
N VAL A 82 -8.17 -23.12 -39.38
CA VAL A 82 -7.71 -24.49 -39.10
C VAL A 82 -8.25 -24.93 -37.74
N LEU A 83 -9.11 -25.94 -37.74
CA LEU A 83 -9.62 -26.56 -36.51
C LEU A 83 -8.60 -27.58 -35.98
N HIS A 84 -8.28 -27.54 -34.68
CA HIS A 84 -7.40 -28.52 -34.06
C HIS A 84 -8.16 -29.73 -33.47
N ASP A 85 -9.45 -29.56 -33.17
CA ASP A 85 -10.33 -30.61 -32.62
C ASP A 85 -11.29 -31.19 -33.68
N THR A 86 -12.13 -32.16 -33.30
CA THR A 86 -13.19 -32.70 -34.16
C THR A 86 -14.32 -31.69 -34.33
N PRO A 87 -14.83 -31.44 -35.55
CA PRO A 87 -15.88 -30.45 -35.80
C PRO A 87 -17.28 -30.84 -35.30
N ILE A 88 -17.50 -32.13 -35.02
CA ILE A 88 -18.80 -32.68 -34.62
C ILE A 88 -18.63 -33.36 -33.26
N HIS A 89 -19.51 -33.00 -32.32
CA HIS A 89 -19.58 -33.60 -31.00
C HIS A 89 -20.99 -34.13 -30.73
N SER A 90 -21.11 -35.41 -30.39
CA SER A 90 -22.37 -36.03 -29.99
C SER A 90 -22.34 -36.42 -28.52
N PHE A 91 -23.37 -36.06 -27.77
CA PHE A 91 -23.52 -36.33 -26.34
C PHE A 91 -24.99 -36.54 -25.97
N SER A 92 -25.24 -37.07 -24.76
CA SER A 92 -26.57 -37.36 -24.25
C SER A 92 -26.75 -36.71 -22.88
N LEU A 93 -27.83 -35.97 -22.71
CA LEU A 93 -28.23 -35.31 -21.46
C LEU A 93 -29.42 -36.08 -20.88
N GLN A 94 -29.36 -36.46 -19.61
CA GLN A 94 -30.32 -37.44 -19.04
C GLN A 94 -31.33 -36.82 -18.07
N THR A 95 -31.05 -35.63 -17.51
CA THR A 95 -31.86 -35.00 -16.47
C THR A 95 -32.06 -33.50 -16.73
N GLU A 96 -33.02 -32.89 -16.02
CA GLU A 96 -33.13 -31.43 -15.94
C GLU A 96 -31.85 -30.83 -15.34
N TYR A 97 -31.37 -29.73 -15.91
CA TYR A 97 -30.10 -29.02 -15.62
C TYR A 97 -28.82 -29.81 -15.92
N ASP A 98 -28.91 -30.88 -16.72
CA ASP A 98 -27.71 -31.56 -17.21
C ASP A 98 -27.02 -30.68 -18.27
N ASP A 99 -25.72 -30.49 -18.13
CA ASP A 99 -24.93 -29.55 -18.93
C ASP A 99 -23.78 -30.23 -19.68
N TRP A 100 -23.43 -29.63 -20.81
CA TRP A 100 -22.29 -30.01 -21.62
C TRP A 100 -21.54 -28.77 -22.06
N TYR A 101 -20.22 -28.79 -21.87
CA TYR A 101 -19.36 -27.73 -22.36
C TYR A 101 -18.10 -28.29 -23.01
N ARG A 102 -17.59 -27.55 -24.00
CA ARG A 102 -16.30 -27.84 -24.62
C ARG A 102 -15.61 -26.58 -25.11
N LEU A 103 -14.30 -26.53 -24.89
CA LEU A 103 -13.41 -25.56 -25.52
C LEU A 103 -12.84 -26.18 -26.77
N VAL A 104 -13.09 -25.54 -27.91
CA VAL A 104 -12.66 -26.00 -29.23
C VAL A 104 -11.61 -25.04 -29.75
N GLU A 105 -10.37 -25.50 -29.90
CA GLU A 105 -9.25 -24.69 -30.37
C GLU A 105 -9.20 -24.62 -31.90
N PHE A 106 -8.97 -23.41 -32.42
CA PHE A 106 -8.78 -23.15 -33.83
C PHE A 106 -7.69 -22.09 -34.05
N TYR A 107 -7.02 -22.17 -35.20
CA TYR A 107 -5.94 -21.30 -35.60
C TYR A 107 -6.34 -20.43 -36.80
N ILE A 108 -5.97 -19.15 -36.73
CA ILE A 108 -6.17 -18.16 -37.80
C ILE A 108 -4.82 -17.95 -38.50
N PRO A 109 -4.68 -18.34 -39.78
CA PRO A 109 -3.45 -18.13 -40.53
C PRO A 109 -3.05 -16.65 -40.65
N PRO A 110 -1.75 -16.34 -40.81
CA PRO A 110 -1.26 -14.97 -40.97
C PRO A 110 -1.78 -14.30 -42.25
N ASP A 111 -2.02 -15.07 -43.30
CA ASP A 111 -2.44 -14.58 -44.63
C ASP A 111 -3.96 -14.39 -44.76
N MET A 112 -4.70 -14.55 -43.66
CA MET A 112 -6.15 -14.36 -43.63
C MET A 112 -6.50 -12.90 -43.96
N PRO A 113 -7.38 -12.62 -44.93
CA PRO A 113 -7.76 -11.25 -45.24
C PRO A 113 -8.51 -10.61 -44.06
N CYS A 114 -8.28 -9.31 -43.84
CA CYS A 114 -8.99 -8.58 -42.80
C CYS A 114 -10.49 -8.50 -43.14
N GLY A 115 -11.35 -8.72 -42.15
CA GLY A 115 -12.80 -8.69 -42.34
C GLY A 115 -13.58 -9.40 -41.24
N VAL A 116 -14.91 -9.30 -41.35
CA VAL A 116 -15.85 -9.93 -40.41
C VAL A 116 -16.23 -11.32 -40.92
N TYR A 117 -15.96 -12.31 -40.09
CA TYR A 117 -16.28 -13.70 -40.35
C TYR A 117 -17.42 -14.16 -39.44
N THR A 118 -18.36 -14.94 -39.98
CA THR A 118 -19.47 -15.51 -39.19
C THR A 118 -19.19 -16.99 -38.92
N ILE A 119 -19.11 -17.33 -37.65
CA ILE A 119 -18.97 -18.71 -37.17
C ILE A 119 -20.37 -19.22 -36.86
N THR A 120 -20.74 -20.35 -37.47
CA THR A 120 -22.08 -20.93 -37.34
C THR A 120 -21.98 -22.24 -36.59
N VAL A 121 -22.74 -22.39 -35.51
CA VAL A 121 -22.84 -23.66 -34.79
C VAL A 121 -24.26 -24.17 -34.87
N LYS A 122 -24.39 -25.42 -35.28
CA LYS A 122 -25.67 -26.11 -35.41
C LYS A 122 -25.74 -27.21 -34.36
N ALA A 123 -26.74 -27.15 -33.49
CA ALA A 123 -27.07 -28.22 -32.57
C ALA A 123 -28.33 -28.95 -33.07
N VAL A 124 -28.20 -30.24 -33.35
CA VAL A 124 -29.33 -31.12 -33.66
C VAL A 124 -29.69 -31.86 -32.38
N VAL A 125 -30.88 -31.56 -31.88
CA VAL A 125 -31.43 -32.06 -30.62
C VAL A 125 -32.49 -33.11 -30.95
N ASP A 126 -32.35 -34.32 -30.43
CA ASP A 126 -33.27 -35.44 -30.60
C ASP A 126 -33.92 -35.78 -29.26
N VAL A 127 -35.22 -35.53 -29.15
CA VAL A 127 -36.06 -35.83 -27.98
C VAL A 127 -37.17 -36.77 -28.43
N GLU A 128 -37.19 -37.99 -27.88
CA GLU A 128 -38.20 -39.01 -28.18
C GLU A 128 -38.44 -39.28 -29.69
N GLY A 129 -37.40 -39.10 -30.52
CA GLY A 129 -37.46 -39.29 -31.97
C GLY A 129 -37.85 -38.04 -32.78
N THR A 130 -38.15 -36.93 -32.11
CA THR A 130 -38.38 -35.63 -32.75
C THR A 130 -37.07 -34.85 -32.80
N LYS A 131 -36.63 -34.52 -34.02
CA LYS A 131 -35.38 -33.78 -34.25
C LYS A 131 -35.64 -32.29 -34.42
N HIS A 132 -35.02 -31.51 -33.56
CA HIS A 132 -35.01 -30.05 -33.61
C HIS A 132 -33.60 -29.55 -33.95
N THR A 133 -33.50 -28.47 -34.72
CA THR A 133 -32.21 -27.85 -35.04
C THR A 133 -32.16 -26.46 -34.47
N ILE A 134 -31.18 -26.21 -33.60
CA ILE A 134 -30.87 -24.89 -33.04
C ILE A 134 -29.62 -24.38 -33.75
N VAL A 135 -29.69 -23.18 -34.32
CA VAL A 135 -28.55 -22.53 -34.96
C VAL A 135 -28.18 -21.29 -34.15
N ARG A 136 -26.90 -21.17 -33.81
CA ARG A 136 -26.32 -19.98 -33.20
C ARG A 136 -25.17 -19.49 -34.06
N THR A 137 -25.01 -18.17 -34.12
CA THR A 137 -23.96 -17.53 -34.90
C THR A 137 -23.22 -16.53 -34.03
N SER A 138 -21.91 -16.43 -34.24
CA SER A 138 -21.04 -15.43 -33.61
C SER A 138 -20.19 -14.76 -34.67
N GLN A 139 -19.90 -13.48 -34.49
CA GLN A 139 -19.09 -12.70 -35.42
C GLN A 139 -17.68 -12.57 -34.87
N LEU A 140 -16.70 -12.81 -35.74
CA LEU A 140 -15.29 -12.63 -35.44
C LEU A 140 -14.69 -11.67 -36.47
N ASN A 141 -14.26 -10.50 -36.00
CA ASN A 141 -13.55 -9.52 -36.81
C ASN A 141 -12.05 -9.83 -36.79
N VAL A 142 -11.48 -10.18 -37.95
CA VAL A 142 -10.03 -10.31 -38.11
C VAL A 142 -9.49 -8.96 -38.56
N ALA A 143 -8.83 -8.26 -37.65
CA ALA A 143 -8.29 -6.93 -37.85
C ALA A 143 -6.78 -6.95 -38.11
N SER A 144 -6.28 -5.87 -38.72
CA SER A 144 -4.82 -5.70 -38.90
C SER A 144 -4.14 -5.29 -37.58
N LYS A 145 -2.85 -5.60 -37.43
CA LYS A 145 -2.07 -5.21 -36.24
C LYS A 145 -2.09 -3.70 -36.00
N GLU A 146 -2.02 -2.89 -37.05
CA GLU A 146 -2.04 -1.42 -36.93
C GLU A 146 -3.40 -0.89 -36.45
N GLU A 147 -4.49 -1.49 -36.92
CA GLU A 147 -5.85 -1.15 -36.50
C GLU A 147 -6.05 -1.40 -35.00
N VAL A 148 -5.63 -2.58 -34.52
CA VAL A 148 -5.76 -2.94 -33.10
C VAL A 148 -4.91 -2.06 -32.18
N THR A 149 -3.71 -1.66 -32.61
CA THR A 149 -2.87 -0.72 -31.84
C THR A 149 -3.50 0.67 -31.76
N ASN A 150 -4.32 1.09 -32.73
CA ASN A 150 -5.05 2.35 -32.66
C ASN A 150 -6.33 2.26 -31.82
N GLU A 151 -6.95 1.08 -31.74
CA GLU A 151 -8.18 0.87 -30.96
C GLU A 151 -7.92 0.74 -29.45
N ILE A 152 -6.80 0.13 -29.05
CA ILE A 152 -6.44 -0.11 -27.65
C ILE A 152 -5.44 0.93 -27.16
N SER A 153 -5.73 1.57 -26.02
CA SER A 153 -4.78 2.46 -25.37
C SER A 153 -4.70 2.21 -23.86
N VAL A 154 -3.48 2.32 -23.31
CA VAL A 154 -3.25 2.40 -21.86
C VAL A 154 -3.35 3.87 -21.45
N SER A 155 -4.49 4.24 -20.86
CA SER A 155 -4.82 5.62 -20.48
C SER A 155 -4.00 6.07 -19.27
N GLN A 156 -3.98 5.25 -18.22
CA GLN A 156 -3.29 5.56 -16.98
C GLN A 156 -2.66 4.31 -16.36
N LEU A 157 -1.54 4.53 -15.69
CA LEU A 157 -0.88 3.56 -14.83
C LEU A 157 -0.81 4.13 -13.41
N ILE A 158 -1.38 3.40 -12.46
CA ILE A 158 -1.60 3.83 -11.08
C ILE A 158 -0.75 2.94 -10.17
N VAL A 159 0.23 3.56 -9.51
CA VAL A 159 1.11 2.88 -8.55
C VAL A 159 1.32 3.82 -7.36
N PRO A 160 1.27 3.35 -6.11
CA PRO A 160 0.68 2.09 -5.69
C PRO A 160 -0.86 2.10 -5.80
N SER A 161 -1.47 0.94 -6.06
CA SER A 161 -2.91 0.75 -6.03
C SER A 161 -3.37 -0.22 -4.94
N ASP A 162 -4.67 -0.22 -4.67
CA ASP A 162 -5.36 -1.24 -3.90
C ASP A 162 -5.65 -2.51 -4.74
N GLU A 163 -6.28 -3.50 -4.11
CA GLU A 163 -6.65 -4.78 -4.75
C GLU A 163 -7.54 -4.60 -5.98
N ASP A 164 -8.33 -3.52 -6.03
CA ASP A 164 -9.25 -3.19 -7.12
C ASP A 164 -8.59 -2.32 -8.21
N GLY A 165 -7.35 -1.88 -8.02
CA GLY A 165 -6.58 -1.07 -8.97
C GLY A 165 -6.72 0.45 -8.77
N TYR A 166 -7.45 0.92 -7.77
CA TYR A 166 -7.56 2.35 -7.45
C TYR A 166 -6.35 2.84 -6.66
N GLY A 167 -5.98 4.11 -6.82
CA GLY A 167 -4.77 4.65 -6.20
C GLY A 167 -4.83 4.68 -4.67
N ASP A 168 -3.77 4.20 -4.00
CA ASP A 168 -3.66 4.23 -2.55
C ASP A 168 -3.20 5.63 -2.08
N PRO A 169 -4.05 6.40 -1.35
CA PRO A 169 -3.69 7.74 -0.89
C PRO A 169 -2.67 7.74 0.26
N ARG A 170 -2.36 6.58 0.87
CA ARG A 170 -1.42 6.48 2.00
C ARG A 170 0.03 6.60 1.57
N HIS A 171 0.31 6.41 0.29
CA HIS A 171 1.66 6.39 -0.26
C HIS A 171 1.78 7.41 -1.40
N PRO A 172 2.97 8.01 -1.60
CA PRO A 172 3.19 8.89 -2.75
C PRO A 172 3.01 8.12 -4.07
N SER A 173 2.45 8.79 -5.08
CA SER A 173 2.30 8.21 -6.41
C SER A 173 3.66 7.82 -7.01
N ASN A 174 3.65 6.74 -7.79
CA ASN A 174 4.80 6.10 -8.44
C ASN A 174 5.85 5.58 -7.47
N THR A 175 5.46 5.19 -6.26
CA THR A 175 6.40 4.65 -5.27
C THR A 175 6.11 3.20 -4.91
N LEU A 176 7.20 2.42 -4.76
CA LEU A 176 7.17 1.07 -4.22
C LEU A 176 7.90 1.06 -2.89
N VAL A 177 7.31 0.45 -1.85
CA VAL A 177 7.95 0.37 -0.54
C VAL A 177 8.75 -0.93 -0.44
N VAL A 178 10.08 -0.84 -0.46
CA VAL A 178 10.95 -2.00 -0.40
C VAL A 178 11.44 -2.24 1.04
N GLN A 179 11.25 -3.46 1.53
CA GLN A 179 11.81 -3.89 2.81
C GLN A 179 13.26 -4.35 2.64
N GLU A 180 14.18 -3.39 2.51
CA GLU A 180 15.61 -3.70 2.46
C GLU A 180 16.07 -4.45 3.72
N THR A 181 16.58 -5.67 3.55
CA THR A 181 17.34 -6.37 4.58
C THR A 181 18.81 -6.31 4.21
N SER A 182 19.61 -5.49 4.93
CA SER A 182 21.03 -5.40 4.56
C SER A 182 21.74 -6.75 4.73
N PRO A 183 22.70 -7.09 3.84
CA PRO A 183 23.41 -8.38 3.89
C PRO A 183 24.11 -8.63 5.22
N LYS A 184 24.60 -7.56 5.87
CA LYS A 184 25.24 -7.61 7.19
C LYS A 184 24.24 -7.91 8.31
N LEU A 185 23.03 -7.36 8.25
CA LEU A 185 21.95 -7.66 9.20
C LEU A 185 21.45 -9.10 9.03
N LYS A 186 21.33 -9.58 7.77
CA LYS A 186 21.01 -10.98 7.44
C LYS A 186 22.02 -11.96 8.06
N LYS A 187 23.32 -11.59 8.05
CA LYS A 187 24.39 -12.37 8.71
C LYS A 187 24.30 -12.34 10.24
N LEU A 188 23.95 -11.19 10.83
CA LEU A 188 23.78 -11.05 12.29
C LEU A 188 22.54 -11.80 12.79
N LEU A 189 21.42 -11.70 12.07
CA LEU A 189 20.15 -12.38 12.39
C LEU A 189 20.27 -13.91 12.26
N LYS A 190 21.04 -14.40 11.28
CA LYS A 190 21.39 -15.83 11.14
C LYS A 190 22.14 -16.41 12.34
N VAL A 191 22.92 -15.59 13.06
CA VAL A 191 23.66 -16.05 14.26
C VAL A 191 22.76 -16.14 15.48
N THR A 192 21.63 -15.44 15.48
CA THR A 192 20.69 -15.37 16.62
C THR A 192 19.50 -16.33 16.52
N ASP A 193 19.48 -17.29 15.58
CA ASP A 193 18.37 -18.23 15.30
C ASP A 193 16.98 -17.60 15.07
N LEU A 194 16.88 -16.28 15.04
CA LEU A 194 15.72 -15.52 14.60
C LEU A 194 15.68 -15.52 13.07
N LYS A 195 15.41 -16.70 12.49
CA LYS A 195 14.98 -16.81 11.10
C LYS A 195 13.64 -16.08 10.97
N ILE A 196 13.67 -14.91 10.37
CA ILE A 196 12.47 -14.33 9.79
C ILE A 196 12.33 -14.99 8.43
N ASP A 197 11.88 -16.26 8.40
CA ASP A 197 11.38 -16.90 7.18
C ASP A 197 10.05 -16.21 6.85
N LYS A 198 10.15 -14.99 6.32
CA LYS A 198 9.01 -14.32 5.71
C LYS A 198 8.99 -14.73 4.25
N GLU A 199 7.99 -15.54 3.90
CA GLU A 199 7.53 -15.71 2.54
C GLU A 199 7.40 -14.34 1.87
N ASP A 200 7.76 -14.24 0.59
CA ASP A 200 7.67 -13.00 -0.16
C ASP A 200 6.23 -12.48 -0.12
N LEU A 201 6.06 -11.30 0.47
CA LEU A 201 4.76 -10.68 0.66
C LEU A 201 4.41 -9.86 -0.58
N ILE A 202 3.12 -9.90 -0.96
CA ILE A 202 2.55 -8.90 -1.86
C ILE A 202 2.83 -7.54 -1.23
N SER A 203 3.59 -6.70 -1.93
CA SER A 203 3.92 -5.38 -1.40
C SER A 203 2.85 -4.35 -1.74
N THR A 204 2.26 -4.44 -2.93
CA THR A 204 1.25 -3.51 -3.45
C THR A 204 0.66 -4.05 -4.76
N PHE A 205 -0.30 -3.33 -5.34
CA PHE A 205 -0.88 -3.60 -6.65
C PHE A 205 -0.53 -2.46 -7.62
N ILE A 206 -0.66 -2.74 -8.92
CA ILE A 206 -0.62 -1.77 -10.02
C ILE A 206 -2.02 -1.73 -10.63
N GLY A 207 -2.59 -0.54 -10.74
CA GLY A 207 -3.78 -0.28 -11.53
C GLY A 207 -3.40 0.07 -12.97
N VAL A 208 -3.92 -0.67 -13.94
CA VAL A 208 -3.77 -0.40 -15.37
C VAL A 208 -5.13 -0.06 -15.94
N GLU A 209 -5.32 1.18 -16.37
CA GLU A 209 -6.53 1.59 -17.06
C GLU A 209 -6.37 1.38 -18.57
N LEU A 210 -7.15 0.43 -19.09
CA LEU A 210 -7.23 0.14 -20.52
C LEU A 210 -8.51 0.71 -21.11
N THR A 211 -8.40 1.30 -22.29
CA THR A 211 -9.54 1.82 -23.04
C THR A 211 -9.59 1.16 -24.41
N ASN A 212 -10.79 0.71 -24.80
CA ASN A 212 -11.09 0.24 -26.15
C ASN A 212 -11.94 1.29 -26.86
N THR A 213 -11.40 1.89 -27.91
CA THR A 213 -12.09 2.87 -28.76
C THR A 213 -12.70 2.25 -30.03
N GLY A 214 -12.46 0.95 -30.25
CA GLY A 214 -12.97 0.19 -31.38
C GLY A 214 -14.43 -0.23 -31.23
N ASN A 215 -14.92 -0.92 -32.27
CA ASN A 215 -16.31 -1.37 -32.37
C ASN A 215 -16.52 -2.86 -32.02
N SER A 216 -15.44 -3.59 -31.76
CA SER A 216 -15.46 -5.02 -31.40
C SER A 216 -14.98 -5.24 -29.97
N THR A 217 -15.43 -6.33 -29.34
CA THR A 217 -14.95 -6.73 -28.02
C THR A 217 -13.58 -7.38 -28.14
N ILE A 218 -12.61 -6.90 -27.36
CA ILE A 218 -11.22 -7.35 -27.46
C ILE A 218 -10.81 -8.08 -26.17
N PRO A 219 -10.51 -9.38 -26.24
CA PRO A 219 -9.92 -10.10 -25.12
C PRO A 219 -8.41 -9.82 -25.04
N VAL A 220 -7.95 -9.33 -23.90
CA VAL A 220 -6.56 -8.92 -23.67
C VAL A 220 -5.93 -9.59 -22.47
N ILE A 221 -4.61 -9.79 -22.55
CA ILE A 221 -3.76 -10.21 -21.44
C ILE A 221 -2.81 -9.05 -21.13
N VAL A 222 -2.85 -8.58 -19.89
CA VAL A 222 -1.95 -7.55 -19.40
C VAL A 222 -0.86 -8.18 -18.57
N THR A 223 0.38 -7.85 -18.88
CA THR A 223 1.56 -8.22 -18.08
C THR A 223 2.41 -6.99 -17.80
N TYR A 224 3.30 -7.10 -16.83
CA TYR A 224 4.26 -6.04 -16.55
C TYR A 224 5.67 -6.59 -16.33
N ASP A 225 6.66 -5.76 -16.66
CA ASP A 225 8.06 -5.97 -16.34
C ASP A 225 8.59 -4.75 -15.57
N ILE A 226 9.34 -4.98 -14.50
CA ILE A 226 10.06 -3.92 -13.81
C ILE A 226 11.54 -4.02 -14.18
N LEU A 227 12.04 -2.98 -14.86
CA LEU A 227 13.40 -2.91 -15.40
C LEU A 227 14.24 -1.93 -14.59
N ASP A 228 15.53 -2.22 -14.43
CA ASP A 228 16.49 -1.24 -13.90
C ASP A 228 16.75 -0.17 -14.97
N ILE A 229 16.66 1.12 -14.59
CA ILE A 229 16.86 2.24 -15.53
C ILE A 229 18.28 2.27 -16.09
N LYS A 230 19.27 1.77 -15.36
CA LYS A 230 20.68 1.82 -15.75
C LYS A 230 21.08 0.66 -16.65
N THR A 231 20.56 -0.54 -16.39
CA THR A 231 20.94 -1.75 -17.15
C THR A 231 19.90 -2.13 -18.19
N GLY A 232 18.64 -1.69 -18.05
CA GLY A 232 17.52 -2.10 -18.88
C GLY A 232 17.09 -3.55 -18.65
N GLU A 233 17.70 -4.25 -17.68
CA GLU A 233 17.42 -5.65 -17.40
C GLU A 233 16.27 -5.81 -16.39
N PRO A 234 15.47 -6.88 -16.50
CA PRO A 234 14.39 -7.17 -15.55
C PRO A 234 14.95 -7.47 -14.15
N VAL A 235 14.36 -6.81 -13.16
CA VAL A 235 14.77 -6.93 -11.77
C VAL A 235 14.13 -8.17 -11.15
N LYS A 236 14.91 -9.25 -11.03
CA LYS A 236 14.45 -10.52 -10.44
C LYS A 236 13.88 -10.35 -9.03
N ALA A 237 14.38 -9.38 -8.28
CA ALA A 237 13.95 -9.11 -6.91
C ALA A 237 12.52 -8.55 -6.80
N LEU A 238 11.91 -8.15 -7.92
CA LEU A 238 10.55 -7.60 -8.00
C LEU A 238 9.59 -8.52 -8.77
N LYS A 239 9.87 -9.84 -8.73
CA LYS A 239 9.06 -10.90 -9.34
C LYS A 239 8.62 -11.90 -8.27
N PRO A 240 7.50 -12.61 -8.49
CA PRO A 240 7.07 -13.66 -7.58
C PRO A 240 8.08 -14.82 -7.59
N ASP A 241 8.52 -15.25 -6.41
CA ASP A 241 9.26 -16.51 -6.16
C ASP A 241 8.40 -17.48 -5.32
N ILE A 242 7.08 -17.41 -5.51
CA ILE A 242 6.09 -18.15 -4.70
C ILE A 242 5.92 -19.57 -5.24
N MET A 243 5.81 -20.56 -4.35
CA MET A 243 5.47 -21.96 -4.68
C MET A 243 6.39 -22.66 -5.71
N GLY A 244 7.69 -22.36 -5.71
CA GLY A 244 8.64 -22.99 -6.65
C GLY A 244 8.48 -22.52 -8.10
N MET A 245 7.75 -21.42 -8.31
CA MET A 245 7.68 -20.72 -9.57
C MET A 245 9.03 -20.04 -9.86
N ASN A 246 9.64 -20.34 -11.01
CA ASN A 246 10.93 -19.74 -11.39
C ASN A 246 10.83 -18.21 -11.54
N ALA A 247 11.98 -17.52 -11.48
CA ALA A 247 12.13 -16.08 -11.73
C ALA A 247 11.64 -15.59 -13.12
N ASP A 248 11.21 -16.51 -13.99
CA ASP A 248 10.63 -16.23 -15.31
C ASP A 248 9.09 -16.20 -15.27
N THR A 249 8.48 -16.48 -14.14
CA THR A 249 7.02 -16.41 -13.95
C THR A 249 6.54 -14.97 -14.07
N VAL A 250 5.53 -14.76 -14.91
CA VAL A 250 4.98 -13.44 -15.23
C VAL A 250 3.60 -13.32 -14.58
N CYS A 251 3.37 -12.24 -13.83
CA CYS A 251 2.04 -11.89 -13.37
C CYS A 251 1.22 -11.40 -14.58
N TYR A 252 0.07 -12.02 -14.79
CA TYR A 252 -0.83 -11.64 -15.87
C TYR A 252 -2.27 -11.50 -15.35
N ALA A 253 -3.03 -10.64 -16.00
CA ALA A 253 -4.47 -10.53 -15.83
C ALA A 253 -5.11 -10.63 -17.22
N ALA A 254 -6.11 -11.50 -17.35
CA ALA A 254 -6.94 -11.58 -18.54
C ALA A 254 -8.19 -10.74 -18.32
N SER A 255 -8.57 -9.93 -19.31
CA SER A 255 -9.75 -9.08 -19.26
C SER A 255 -10.38 -8.93 -20.65
N THR A 256 -11.68 -8.70 -20.69
CA THR A 256 -12.42 -8.49 -21.94
C THR A 256 -12.87 -7.03 -22.01
N LEU A 257 -12.43 -6.33 -23.06
CA LEU A 257 -12.72 -4.91 -23.26
C LEU A 257 -13.88 -4.77 -24.24
N SER A 258 -15.05 -4.38 -23.73
CA SER A 258 -16.21 -4.05 -24.57
C SER A 258 -15.95 -2.79 -25.44
N PRO A 259 -16.69 -2.62 -26.55
CA PRO A 259 -16.57 -1.43 -27.40
C PRO A 259 -16.84 -0.13 -26.63
N GLY A 260 -15.96 0.86 -26.78
CA GLY A 260 -16.12 2.19 -26.16
C GLY A 260 -16.00 2.20 -24.63
N SER A 261 -15.54 1.12 -23.99
CA SER A 261 -15.41 1.04 -22.53
C SER A 261 -13.96 1.20 -22.06
N SER A 262 -13.82 1.63 -20.80
CA SER A 262 -12.57 1.58 -20.06
C SER A 262 -12.68 0.53 -18.95
N SER A 263 -11.62 -0.25 -18.75
CA SER A 263 -11.53 -1.25 -17.69
C SER A 263 -10.27 -1.01 -16.86
N LEU A 264 -10.43 -1.08 -15.54
CA LEU A 264 -9.33 -0.96 -14.59
C LEU A 264 -8.90 -2.37 -14.17
N ILE A 265 -7.63 -2.67 -14.39
CA ILE A 265 -7.05 -4.00 -14.14
C ILE A 265 -6.03 -3.87 -13.02
N SER A 266 -6.18 -4.68 -11.99
CA SER A 266 -5.25 -4.76 -10.87
C SER A 266 -4.25 -5.90 -11.06
N LEU A 267 -2.96 -5.60 -10.90
CA LEU A 267 -1.87 -6.58 -10.99
C LEU A 267 -1.03 -6.54 -9.71
N PRO A 268 -0.86 -7.67 -8.99
CA PRO A 268 -0.06 -7.70 -7.77
C PRO A 268 1.44 -7.55 -8.07
N VAL A 269 2.12 -6.79 -7.22
CA VAL A 269 3.58 -6.61 -7.23
C VAL A 269 4.21 -7.30 -6.03
N TYR A 270 5.12 -8.22 -6.34
CA TYR A 270 5.88 -8.98 -5.36
C TYR A 270 7.25 -8.34 -5.16
N ILE A 271 7.68 -8.22 -3.91
CA ILE A 271 8.99 -7.66 -3.56
C ILE A 271 9.73 -8.67 -2.69
N SER A 272 10.81 -9.21 -3.23
CA SER A 272 11.73 -10.07 -2.49
C SER A 272 12.59 -9.27 -1.50
N GLN A 273 13.16 -9.97 -0.51
CA GLN A 273 14.01 -9.35 0.51
C GLN A 273 15.32 -8.74 -0.02
N ASP A 274 15.75 -9.16 -1.21
CA ASP A 274 16.99 -8.70 -1.85
C ASP A 274 16.77 -7.47 -2.77
N ALA A 275 15.52 -6.97 -2.86
CA ALA A 275 15.21 -5.74 -3.58
C ALA A 275 15.89 -4.54 -2.90
N MET A 276 16.43 -3.64 -3.73
CA MET A 276 17.08 -2.41 -3.27
C MET A 276 16.21 -1.20 -3.57
N GLY A 277 16.38 -0.13 -2.78
CA GLY A 277 15.82 1.17 -3.11
C GLY A 277 16.50 1.77 -4.35
N GLY A 278 15.73 2.45 -5.19
CA GLY A 278 16.22 3.00 -6.44
C GLY A 278 15.12 3.42 -7.40
N ASP A 279 15.52 4.00 -8.53
CA ASP A 279 14.59 4.30 -9.62
C ASP A 279 14.52 3.13 -10.60
N TYR A 280 13.30 2.70 -10.90
CA TYR A 280 12.99 1.60 -11.82
C TYR A 280 12.04 2.06 -12.93
N LEU A 281 11.98 1.30 -14.01
CA LEU A 281 11.05 1.50 -15.12
C LEU A 281 10.00 0.39 -15.08
N LEU A 282 8.75 0.75 -14.81
CA LEU A 282 7.60 -0.12 -14.98
C LEU A 282 7.20 -0.12 -16.46
N ARG A 283 7.24 -1.28 -17.10
CA ARG A 283 6.78 -1.49 -18.47
C ARG A 283 5.58 -2.41 -18.48
N VAL A 284 4.40 -1.87 -18.80
CA VAL A 284 3.19 -2.66 -18.99
C VAL A 284 3.07 -3.05 -20.46
N LYS A 285 2.77 -4.33 -20.70
CA LYS A 285 2.59 -4.92 -22.03
C LYS A 285 1.18 -5.49 -22.12
N VAL A 286 0.48 -5.14 -23.19
CA VAL A 286 -0.85 -5.66 -23.49
C VAL A 286 -0.74 -6.55 -24.72
N LYS A 287 -1.17 -7.81 -24.59
CA LYS A 287 -1.28 -8.79 -25.68
C LYS A 287 -2.74 -9.12 -25.93
N LEU A 288 -3.08 -9.58 -27.12
CA LEU A 288 -4.38 -10.22 -27.35
C LEU A 288 -4.35 -11.67 -26.88
N ILE A 289 -5.49 -12.17 -26.38
CA ILE A 289 -5.62 -13.60 -26.10
C ILE A 289 -5.39 -14.37 -27.41
N GLY A 290 -4.54 -15.39 -27.36
CA GLY A 290 -4.23 -16.24 -28.50
C GLY A 290 -3.10 -15.77 -29.42
N SER A 291 -2.51 -14.60 -29.17
CA SER A 291 -1.36 -14.09 -29.93
C SER A 291 -0.19 -13.76 -29.02
N ASP A 292 1.03 -14.03 -29.50
CA ASP A 292 2.26 -13.58 -28.83
C ASP A 292 2.63 -12.12 -29.13
N TRP A 293 1.90 -11.49 -30.03
CA TRP A 293 2.11 -10.10 -30.42
C TRP A 293 1.73 -9.12 -29.29
N ILE A 294 2.61 -8.15 -29.04
CA ILE A 294 2.40 -7.08 -28.06
C ILE A 294 1.73 -5.91 -28.79
N ALA A 295 0.47 -5.65 -28.45
CA ALA A 295 -0.35 -4.60 -29.08
C ALA A 295 0.00 -3.21 -28.56
N VAL A 296 0.21 -3.07 -27.24
CA VAL A 296 0.52 -1.79 -26.58
C VAL A 296 1.61 -1.99 -25.52
N THR A 297 2.55 -1.05 -25.46
CA THR A 297 3.55 -0.97 -24.39
C THR A 297 3.52 0.43 -23.78
N LYS A 298 3.44 0.50 -22.45
CA LYS A 298 3.49 1.77 -21.70
C LYS A 298 4.55 1.71 -20.62
N ASP A 299 5.43 2.70 -20.63
CA ASP A 299 6.52 2.84 -19.67
C ASP A 299 6.21 3.96 -18.66
N GLN A 300 6.49 3.70 -17.38
CA GLN A 300 6.39 4.68 -16.30
C GLN A 300 7.56 4.54 -15.34
N LYS A 301 8.12 5.66 -14.92
CA LYS A 301 9.17 5.67 -13.89
C LYS A 301 8.55 5.45 -12.52
N ILE A 302 9.06 4.47 -11.78
CA ILE A 302 8.67 4.18 -10.40
C ILE A 302 9.90 4.29 -9.49
N THR A 303 9.72 4.75 -8.26
CA THR A 303 10.80 4.87 -7.27
C THR A 303 10.55 3.91 -6.13
N ALA A 304 11.45 2.95 -5.95
CA ALA A 304 11.50 2.10 -4.79
C ALA A 304 12.10 2.86 -3.60
N ILE A 305 11.25 3.19 -2.64
CA ILE A 305 11.65 3.81 -1.38
C ILE A 305 12.07 2.71 -0.42
N SER A 306 13.31 2.78 0.05
CA SER A 306 13.83 1.88 1.07
C SER A 306 13.96 2.54 2.44
N ARG A 307 14.35 1.74 3.43
CA ARG A 307 14.47 2.17 4.82
C ARG A 307 15.56 3.22 4.96
N LYS A 308 15.24 4.40 5.53
CA LYS A 308 16.22 5.46 5.83
C LYS A 308 17.23 4.98 6.89
N TRP A 309 18.32 4.33 6.47
CA TRP A 309 19.38 3.82 7.36
C TRP A 309 19.97 4.90 8.29
N GLY A 310 20.08 6.14 7.80
CA GLY A 310 20.53 7.26 8.63
C GLY A 310 19.67 7.47 9.89
N ALA A 311 18.34 7.35 9.76
CA ALA A 311 17.43 7.49 10.89
C ALA A 311 17.58 6.35 11.90
N ILE A 312 17.78 5.12 11.41
CA ILE A 312 18.01 3.93 12.26
C ILE A 312 19.30 4.09 13.05
N ILE A 313 20.40 4.43 12.37
CA ILE A 313 21.72 4.60 13.01
C ILE A 313 21.63 5.71 14.06
N THR A 314 21.03 6.84 13.71
CA THR A 314 20.83 7.97 14.63
C THR A 314 20.03 7.55 15.87
N THR A 315 18.93 6.83 15.68
CA THR A 315 18.08 6.32 16.78
C THR A 315 18.83 5.32 17.66
N PHE A 316 19.60 4.42 17.05
CA PHE A 316 20.40 3.44 17.77
C PHE A 316 21.50 4.12 18.61
N THR A 317 22.24 5.07 18.02
CA THR A 317 23.26 5.85 18.73
C THR A 317 22.65 6.68 19.86
N ALA A 318 21.52 7.34 19.63
CA ALA A 318 20.78 8.10 20.64
C ALA A 318 20.33 7.21 21.81
N SER A 319 19.83 6.01 21.50
CA SER A 319 19.41 5.05 22.52
C SER A 319 20.59 4.57 23.36
N LEU A 320 21.71 4.25 22.71
CA LEU A 320 22.94 3.85 23.40
C LEU A 320 23.47 4.96 24.31
N LEU A 321 23.43 6.22 23.84
CA LEU A 321 23.81 7.39 24.64
C LEU A 321 22.90 7.58 25.85
N GLY A 322 21.58 7.45 25.69
CA GLY A 322 20.62 7.54 26.80
C GLY A 322 20.87 6.45 27.86
N ILE A 323 21.06 5.20 27.44
CA ILE A 323 21.37 4.08 28.34
C ILE A 323 22.71 4.31 29.06
N ALA A 324 23.74 4.78 28.34
CA ALA A 324 25.03 5.08 28.93
C ALA A 324 24.94 6.22 29.97
N ALA A 325 24.15 7.26 29.70
CA ALA A 325 23.92 8.37 30.64
C ALA A 325 23.20 7.90 31.91
N LEU A 326 22.16 7.06 31.78
CA LEU A 326 21.52 6.43 32.94
C LEU A 326 22.49 5.56 33.72
N GLY A 327 23.24 4.70 33.04
CA GLY A 327 24.23 3.83 33.67
C GLY A 327 25.27 4.64 34.46
N PHE A 328 25.75 5.74 33.88
CA PHE A 328 26.68 6.66 34.55
C PHE A 328 26.06 7.32 35.78
N PHE A 329 24.82 7.79 35.68
CA PHE A 329 24.10 8.43 36.78
C PHE A 329 23.86 7.46 37.95
N PHE A 330 23.33 6.27 37.68
CA PHE A 330 23.06 5.25 38.70
C PHE A 330 24.32 4.64 39.31
N SER A 331 25.42 4.56 38.57
CA SER A 331 26.67 4.02 39.09
C SER A 331 27.34 4.94 40.11
N ARG A 332 27.10 6.24 40.06
CA ARG A 332 27.81 7.24 40.88
C ARG A 332 26.94 8.41 41.38
N PRO A 333 25.75 8.18 41.97
CA PRO A 333 24.84 9.25 42.34
C PRO A 333 25.44 10.19 43.39
N ARG A 334 26.06 9.64 44.44
CA ARG A 334 26.69 10.42 45.52
C ARG A 334 27.78 11.38 44.97
N LYS A 335 28.68 10.87 44.12
CA LYS A 335 29.75 11.68 43.51
C LYS A 335 29.25 12.77 42.55
N ILE A 336 28.03 12.68 42.05
CA ILE A 336 27.42 13.72 41.23
C ILE A 336 26.77 14.77 42.14
N MET A 337 26.00 14.32 43.13
CA MET A 337 25.31 15.18 44.09
C MET A 337 26.29 15.99 44.96
N ASP A 338 27.38 15.38 45.41
CA ASP A 338 28.39 16.01 46.29
C ASP A 338 29.14 17.18 45.63
N ARG A 339 29.07 17.32 44.29
CA ARG A 339 29.67 18.47 43.58
C ARG A 339 28.87 19.76 43.71
N PHE A 340 27.61 19.64 44.12
CA PHE A 340 26.68 20.75 44.22
C PHE A 340 26.41 21.09 45.69
N LYS A 341 26.41 22.39 46.00
CA LYS A 341 25.92 22.85 47.31
C LYS A 341 24.42 22.58 47.40
N THR A 342 23.89 22.31 48.59
CA THR A 342 22.46 22.08 48.82
C THR A 342 21.59 23.18 48.21
N ARG A 343 22.00 24.46 48.35
CA ARG A 343 21.33 25.61 47.71
C ARG A 343 21.15 25.45 46.20
N ASN A 344 22.18 24.96 45.52
CA ASN A 344 22.15 24.77 44.07
C ASN A 344 21.21 23.63 43.67
N LEU A 345 21.20 22.53 44.43
CA LEU A 345 20.27 21.42 44.20
C LEU A 345 18.82 21.85 44.39
N VAL A 346 18.54 22.65 45.43
CA VAL A 346 17.20 23.22 45.67
C VAL A 346 16.77 24.14 44.53
N LEU A 347 17.66 25.01 44.04
CA LEU A 347 17.37 25.87 42.89
C LEU A 347 17.11 25.08 41.61
N ILE A 348 17.90 24.05 41.33
CA ILE A 348 17.69 23.18 40.16
C ILE A 348 16.34 22.48 40.24
N ALA A 349 16.00 21.92 41.41
CA ALA A 349 14.71 21.29 41.64
C ALA A 349 13.55 22.29 41.47
N LEU A 350 13.68 23.50 42.03
CA LEU A 350 12.68 24.56 41.89
C LEU A 350 12.45 24.94 40.43
N PHE A 351 13.52 25.17 39.66
CA PHE A 351 13.42 25.46 38.23
C PHE A 351 12.80 24.29 37.46
N GLY A 352 13.18 23.05 37.78
CA GLY A 352 12.57 21.84 37.20
C GLY A 352 11.07 21.75 37.47
N THR A 353 10.65 22.03 38.70
CA THR A 353 9.23 22.08 39.08
C THR A 353 8.48 23.21 38.38
N VAL A 354 9.07 24.40 38.27
CA VAL A 354 8.48 25.53 37.55
C VAL A 354 8.34 25.21 36.06
N SER A 355 9.34 24.58 35.45
CA SER A 355 9.27 24.12 34.06
C SER A 355 8.14 23.11 33.88
N PHE A 356 7.98 22.15 34.79
CA PHE A 356 6.87 21.22 34.72
C PHE A 356 5.51 21.93 34.84
N ALA A 357 5.33 22.78 35.86
CA ALA A 357 4.04 23.42 36.13
C ALA A 357 3.65 24.49 35.11
N ALA A 358 4.61 25.32 34.67
CA ALA A 358 4.34 26.46 33.79
C ALA A 358 4.45 26.11 32.29
N ILE A 359 5.14 25.02 31.95
CA ILE A 359 5.35 24.64 30.55
C ILE A 359 4.64 23.33 30.25
N ASN A 360 4.99 22.22 30.92
CA ASN A 360 4.44 20.90 30.55
C ASN A 360 2.92 20.82 30.72
N LEU A 361 2.36 21.30 31.83
CA LEU A 361 0.92 21.21 32.09
C LEU A 361 0.08 22.09 31.14
N PRO A 362 0.39 23.37 30.89
CA PRO A 362 -0.35 24.14 29.90
C PRO A 362 -0.18 23.60 28.48
N MET A 363 1.01 23.06 28.17
CA MET A 363 1.32 22.54 26.84
C MET A 363 0.45 21.34 26.45
N THR A 364 0.06 20.46 27.39
CA THR A 364 -0.83 19.33 27.06
C THR A 364 -2.19 19.81 26.55
N ILE A 365 -2.72 20.91 27.10
CA ILE A 365 -3.98 21.51 26.66
C ILE A 365 -3.78 22.31 25.36
N LEU A 366 -2.71 23.12 25.29
CA LEU A 366 -2.39 23.93 24.12
C LEU A 366 -2.10 23.07 22.88
N TRP A 367 -1.53 21.88 23.05
CA TRP A 367 -1.24 20.94 21.98
C TRP A 367 -2.52 20.55 21.22
N GLU A 368 -3.53 20.04 21.93
CA GLU A 368 -4.80 19.62 21.34
C GLU A 368 -5.53 20.78 20.67
N LEU A 369 -5.58 21.93 21.36
CA LEU A 369 -6.23 23.13 20.83
C LEU A 369 -5.54 23.65 19.56
N SER A 370 -4.21 23.66 19.55
CA SER A 370 -3.44 24.13 18.41
C SER A 370 -3.55 23.19 17.22
N HIS A 371 -3.58 21.86 17.44
CA HIS A 371 -3.83 20.89 16.37
C HIS A 371 -5.23 21.05 15.78
N ALA A 372 -6.25 21.29 16.60
CA ALA A 372 -7.60 21.51 16.12
C ALA A 372 -7.72 22.77 15.24
N ILE A 373 -6.98 23.84 15.55
CA ILE A 373 -7.08 25.13 14.85
C ILE A 373 -6.13 25.19 13.63
N PHE A 374 -4.88 24.77 13.80
CA PHE A 374 -3.80 24.98 12.83
C PHE A 374 -3.37 23.69 12.11
N GLY A 375 -3.87 22.53 12.53
CA GLY A 375 -3.55 21.24 11.94
C GLY A 375 -2.03 21.00 11.90
N PRO A 376 -1.44 20.78 10.70
CA PRO A 376 0.00 20.51 10.55
C PRO A 376 0.89 21.72 10.88
N PHE A 377 0.35 22.93 11.03
CA PHE A 377 1.12 24.12 11.39
C PHE A 377 1.08 24.43 12.89
N SER A 378 0.47 23.56 13.70
CA SER A 378 0.37 23.71 15.16
C SER A 378 1.72 23.96 15.83
N PHE A 379 2.78 23.30 15.34
CA PHE A 379 4.14 23.43 15.86
C PHE A 379 4.65 24.88 15.89
N LEU A 380 4.21 25.75 14.96
CA LEU A 380 4.63 27.14 14.94
C LEU A 380 4.15 27.91 16.18
N PHE A 381 2.96 27.58 16.67
CA PHE A 381 2.35 28.21 17.83
C PHE A 381 2.76 27.51 19.13
N THR A 382 2.68 26.18 19.15
CA THR A 382 3.01 25.40 20.34
C THR A 382 4.50 25.47 20.66
N GLY A 383 5.36 25.48 19.64
CA GLY A 383 6.79 25.70 19.75
C GLY A 383 7.17 27.07 20.32
N LEU A 384 6.46 28.13 19.89
CA LEU A 384 6.68 29.49 20.39
C LEU A 384 6.48 29.56 21.91
N PHE A 385 5.45 28.87 22.43
CA PHE A 385 5.21 28.83 23.87
C PHE A 385 6.21 27.90 24.57
N ASN A 386 6.37 26.67 24.07
CA ASN A 386 7.17 25.64 24.74
C ASN A 386 8.66 25.97 24.73
N GLU A 387 9.26 26.22 23.56
CA GLU A 387 10.71 26.36 23.43
C GLU A 387 11.22 27.68 24.00
N ILE A 388 10.51 28.79 23.78
CA ILE A 388 10.92 30.09 24.34
C ILE A 388 10.94 30.01 25.87
N LEU A 389 9.88 29.50 26.50
CA LEU A 389 9.81 29.42 27.96
C LEU A 389 10.80 28.41 28.53
N LEU A 390 10.97 27.28 27.87
CA LEU A 390 11.91 26.24 28.30
C LEU A 390 13.35 26.77 28.30
N TYR A 391 13.78 27.32 27.17
CA TYR A 391 15.15 27.81 27.04
C TYR A 391 15.38 29.11 27.82
N MET A 392 14.33 29.89 28.08
CA MET A 392 14.40 30.99 29.04
C MET A 392 14.71 30.49 30.46
N LEU A 393 14.05 29.43 30.92
CA LEU A 393 14.33 28.83 32.24
C LEU A 393 15.71 28.17 32.28
N ILE A 394 16.09 27.42 31.25
CA ILE A 394 17.40 26.75 31.19
C ILE A 394 18.52 27.79 31.20
N ALA A 395 18.48 28.80 30.32
CA ALA A 395 19.52 29.82 30.28
C ALA A 395 19.58 30.63 31.58
N SER A 396 18.43 30.94 32.19
CA SER A 396 18.38 31.59 33.51
C SER A 396 19.03 30.74 34.60
N LEU A 397 18.77 29.43 34.61
CA LEU A 397 19.37 28.50 35.57
C LEU A 397 20.89 28.38 35.38
N VAL A 398 21.37 28.33 34.13
CA VAL A 398 22.80 28.28 33.81
C VAL A 398 23.51 29.57 34.22
N VAL A 399 22.87 30.73 34.08
CA VAL A 399 23.42 32.02 34.56
C VAL A 399 23.55 32.02 36.09
N LEU A 400 22.57 31.48 36.82
CA LEU A 400 22.61 31.39 38.28
C LEU A 400 23.64 30.35 38.76
N ILE A 401 23.79 29.24 38.04
CA ILE A 401 24.67 28.13 38.41
C ILE A 401 25.44 27.67 37.16
N PRO A 402 26.56 28.34 36.80
CA PRO A 402 27.32 28.01 35.60
C PRO A 402 28.26 26.82 35.82
N LYS A 403 27.71 25.67 36.23
CA LYS A 403 28.45 24.44 36.53
C LYS A 403 28.02 23.29 35.63
N PRO A 404 28.94 22.39 35.27
CA PRO A 404 28.60 21.21 34.50
C PRO A 404 27.72 20.26 35.34
N GLY A 405 26.65 19.75 34.74
CA GLY A 405 25.67 18.82 35.33
C GLY A 405 24.35 19.47 35.75
N VAL A 406 24.23 20.81 35.65
CA VAL A 406 23.03 21.55 36.02
C VAL A 406 21.87 21.23 35.09
N ILE A 407 22.12 21.16 33.78
CA ILE A 407 21.09 20.88 32.78
C ILE A 407 20.65 19.42 32.87
N GLY A 408 21.61 18.50 33.02
CA GLY A 408 21.29 17.08 33.23
C GLY A 408 20.37 16.84 34.43
N LEU A 409 20.67 17.48 35.58
CA LEU A 409 19.81 17.38 36.77
C LEU A 409 18.45 18.04 36.56
N PHE A 410 18.40 19.21 35.92
CA PHE A 410 17.14 19.89 35.58
C PHE A 410 16.24 19.02 34.68
N MET A 411 16.80 18.46 33.60
CA MET A 411 16.06 17.59 32.69
C MET A 411 15.59 16.30 33.38
N MET A 412 16.39 15.76 34.31
CA MET A 412 16.00 14.60 35.09
C MET A 412 14.82 14.90 36.04
N VAL A 413 14.82 16.03 36.73
CA VAL A 413 13.68 16.47 37.55
C VAL A 413 12.43 16.59 36.67
N ARG A 414 12.56 17.21 35.50
CA ARG A 414 11.44 17.35 34.54
C ARG A 414 10.92 16.01 34.04
N PHE A 415 11.82 15.07 33.72
CA PHE A 415 11.46 13.72 33.30
C PHE A 415 10.69 12.96 34.39
N LEU A 416 11.18 13.00 35.64
CA LEU A 416 10.54 12.34 36.76
C LEU A 416 9.16 12.94 37.06
N LEU A 417 9.06 14.27 37.16
CA LEU A 417 7.77 14.93 37.40
C LEU A 417 6.77 14.68 36.28
N GLY A 418 7.23 14.74 35.03
CA GLY A 418 6.44 14.35 33.85
C GLY A 418 5.91 12.93 34.00
N GLY A 419 6.80 11.95 34.11
CA GLY A 419 6.40 10.55 34.18
C GLY A 419 5.50 10.22 35.38
N PHE A 420 5.77 10.76 36.57
CA PHE A 420 4.97 10.48 37.76
C PHE A 420 3.59 11.13 37.74
N ILE A 421 3.46 12.35 37.22
CA ILE A 421 2.20 13.09 37.26
C ILE A 421 1.33 12.79 36.03
N THR A 422 1.92 12.71 34.84
CA THR A 422 1.18 12.47 33.60
C THR A 422 1.18 11.00 33.16
N GLY A 423 1.85 10.10 33.89
CA GLY A 423 1.90 8.67 33.59
C GLY A 423 2.67 8.30 32.30
N SER A 424 3.35 9.27 31.69
CA SER A 424 3.92 9.16 30.34
C SER A 424 5.38 8.70 30.32
N PHE A 425 5.70 7.59 31.01
CA PHE A 425 7.03 6.97 30.93
C PHE A 425 7.21 6.22 29.60
N THR A 426 7.45 6.96 28.51
CA THR A 426 7.75 6.37 27.20
C THR A 426 9.26 6.32 26.95
N PRO A 427 9.77 5.26 26.28
CA PRO A 427 11.17 5.20 25.86
C PRO A 427 11.62 6.39 25.02
N ILE A 428 10.69 6.96 24.24
CA ILE A 428 10.97 8.08 23.32
C ILE A 428 11.24 9.38 24.07
N ILE A 429 10.41 9.69 25.07
CA ILE A 429 10.63 10.85 25.94
C ILE A 429 11.98 10.70 26.65
N PHE A 430 12.27 9.50 27.14
CA PHE A 430 13.54 9.21 27.78
C PHE A 430 14.75 9.42 26.84
N ILE A 431 14.73 8.85 25.63
CA ILE A 431 15.82 9.01 24.65
C ILE A 431 15.99 10.48 24.26
N THR A 432 14.90 11.16 23.93
CA THR A 432 14.93 12.55 23.44
C THR A 432 15.45 13.50 24.51
N LEU A 433 14.94 13.41 25.75
CA LEU A 433 15.42 14.24 26.86
C LEU A 433 16.87 13.96 27.22
N SER A 434 17.31 12.69 27.15
CA SER A 434 18.70 12.32 27.43
C SER A 434 19.66 12.92 26.40
N VAL A 435 19.32 12.81 25.12
CA VAL A 435 20.11 13.40 24.03
C VAL A 435 20.17 14.92 24.18
N ASN A 436 19.03 15.58 24.42
CA ASN A 436 18.98 17.03 24.63
C ASN A 436 19.87 17.43 25.81
N ALA A 437 19.72 16.77 26.97
CA ALA A 437 20.55 17.04 28.14
C ALA A 437 22.05 16.91 27.86
N ILE A 438 22.48 15.83 27.19
CA ILE A 438 23.89 15.59 26.87
C ILE A 438 24.42 16.62 25.89
N LEU A 439 23.69 16.89 24.80
CA LEU A 439 24.10 17.84 23.77
C LEU A 439 24.20 19.26 24.33
N LEU A 440 23.21 19.70 25.11
CA LEU A 440 23.23 21.03 25.71
C LEU A 440 24.39 21.17 26.71
N GLU A 441 24.59 20.18 27.56
CA GLU A 441 25.66 20.17 28.56
C GLU A 441 27.04 20.20 27.89
N LEU A 442 27.24 19.40 26.83
CA LEU A 442 28.48 19.35 26.07
C LEU A 442 28.74 20.65 25.31
N MET A 443 27.72 21.21 24.66
CA MET A 443 27.85 22.42 23.85
C MET A 443 28.07 23.67 24.72
N LEU A 444 27.41 23.76 25.87
CA LEU A 444 27.63 24.86 26.83
C LEU A 444 28.99 24.76 27.54
N TYR A 445 29.47 23.54 27.80
CA TYR A 445 30.81 23.32 28.33
C TYR A 445 31.89 23.67 27.31
N ALA A 446 31.78 23.18 26.07
CA ALA A 446 32.69 23.52 24.96
C ALA A 446 32.66 25.02 24.64
N GLY A 447 31.48 25.63 24.75
CA GLY A 447 31.26 27.05 24.63
C GLY A 447 31.75 27.90 25.81
N GLY A 448 32.36 27.31 26.84
CA GLY A 448 32.89 28.05 27.99
C GLY A 448 31.83 28.83 28.79
N ILE A 449 30.56 28.46 28.65
CA ILE A 449 29.45 29.03 29.42
C ILE A 449 29.34 28.32 30.77
N THR A 450 29.60 27.02 30.80
CA THR A 450 29.78 26.23 32.03
C THR A 450 31.23 25.78 32.15
N GLY A 451 31.76 25.67 33.37
CA GLY A 451 33.13 25.16 33.59
C GLY A 451 33.96 25.98 34.57
N LYS A 452 35.28 26.06 34.32
CA LYS A 452 36.26 26.67 35.25
C LYS A 452 36.26 28.21 35.21
N ASN A 453 36.14 28.81 34.02
CA ASN A 453 36.03 30.26 33.80
C ASN A 453 34.76 30.57 32.97
N PRO A 454 33.57 30.49 33.58
CA PRO A 454 32.32 30.62 32.84
C PRO A 454 32.02 32.08 32.47
N ALA A 455 31.57 32.30 31.22
CA ALA A 455 31.08 33.60 30.75
C ALA A 455 29.59 33.52 30.33
N PRO A 456 28.66 33.28 31.27
CA PRO A 456 27.25 33.01 30.95
C PRO A 456 26.46 34.27 30.57
N GLU A 457 27.05 35.46 30.76
CA GLU A 457 26.37 36.74 30.55
C GLU A 457 26.29 37.14 29.07
N ASN A 458 27.06 36.49 28.19
CA ASN A 458 27.03 36.77 26.75
C ASN A 458 25.77 36.16 26.10
N ARG A 459 24.73 36.98 25.96
CA ARG A 459 23.42 36.62 25.40
C ARG A 459 23.49 36.00 24.01
N PHE A 460 24.30 36.58 23.14
CA PHE A 460 24.42 36.13 21.75
C PHE A 460 25.06 34.75 21.69
N ARG A 461 26.13 34.54 22.46
CA ARG A 461 26.82 33.25 22.55
C ARG A 461 25.93 32.16 23.15
N MET A 462 25.21 32.47 24.23
CA MET A 462 24.23 31.55 24.83
C MET A 462 23.15 31.15 23.83
N GLY A 463 22.56 32.13 23.13
CA GLY A 463 21.51 31.89 22.14
C GLY A 463 21.97 30.98 21.00
N ILE A 464 23.14 31.24 20.42
CA ILE A 464 23.69 30.41 19.34
C ILE A 464 23.94 28.98 19.81
N ILE A 465 24.58 28.81 20.97
CA ILE A 465 24.94 27.47 21.47
C ILE A 465 23.68 26.67 21.81
N CYS A 466 22.72 27.26 22.52
CA CYS A 466 21.45 26.59 22.82
C CYS A 466 20.70 26.26 21.52
N GLY A 467 20.62 27.19 20.57
CA GLY A 467 19.93 26.98 19.30
C GLY A 467 20.55 25.85 18.49
N PHE A 468 21.89 25.77 18.37
CA PHE A 468 22.53 24.65 17.67
C PHE A 468 22.35 23.32 18.38
N ALA A 469 22.46 23.30 19.71
CA ALA A 469 22.27 22.07 20.49
C ALA A 469 20.84 21.53 20.35
N ASP A 470 19.86 22.42 20.35
CA ASP A 470 18.45 22.08 20.22
C ASP A 470 18.07 21.69 18.78
N MET A 471 18.61 22.38 17.77
CA MET A 471 18.50 22.00 16.36
C MET A 471 18.95 20.55 16.12
N VAL A 472 20.10 20.15 16.67
CA VAL A 472 20.60 18.77 16.57
C VAL A 472 19.73 17.81 17.38
N SER A 473 19.27 18.21 18.56
CA SER A 473 18.38 17.40 19.40
C SER A 473 17.03 17.13 18.73
N GLY A 474 16.44 18.15 18.09
CA GLY A 474 15.21 18.06 17.31
C GLY A 474 15.37 17.14 16.12
N TYR A 475 16.49 17.22 15.38
CA TYR A 475 16.79 16.27 14.31
C TYR A 475 16.85 14.83 14.82
N VAL A 476 17.54 14.58 15.94
CA VAL A 476 17.60 13.25 16.54
C VAL A 476 16.21 12.78 16.96
N SER A 477 15.40 13.66 17.57
CA SER A 477 14.03 13.34 17.97
C SER A 477 13.19 12.90 16.77
N PHE A 478 13.20 13.65 15.67
CA PHE A 478 12.49 13.27 14.44
C PHE A 478 12.91 11.89 13.92
N ASN A 479 14.21 11.57 13.95
CA ASN A 479 14.67 10.24 13.56
C ASN A 479 14.15 9.14 14.49
N VAL A 480 14.10 9.39 15.80
CA VAL A 480 13.54 8.46 16.80
C VAL A 480 12.05 8.22 16.52
N TRP A 481 11.27 9.28 16.27
CA TRP A 481 9.85 9.19 15.92
C TRP A 481 9.62 8.43 14.59
N MET A 482 10.41 8.72 13.56
CA MET A 482 10.33 8.00 12.27
C MET A 482 10.61 6.50 12.44
N VAL A 483 11.58 6.12 13.27
CA VAL A 483 11.98 4.71 13.41
C VAL A 483 11.02 3.92 14.30
N LEU A 484 10.63 4.48 15.45
CA LEU A 484 9.83 3.76 16.44
C LEU A 484 8.34 3.73 16.11
N TYR A 485 7.80 4.81 15.52
CA TYR A 485 6.40 4.89 15.12
C TYR A 485 6.16 4.74 13.61
N ARG A 486 7.22 4.53 12.81
CA ARG A 486 7.13 4.39 11.35
C ARG A 486 6.42 5.58 10.68
N LEU A 487 6.65 6.79 11.22
CA LEU A 487 6.06 8.01 10.68
C LEU A 487 6.86 8.50 9.48
N PHE A 488 6.15 8.97 8.45
CA PHE A 488 6.72 9.60 7.27
C PHE A 488 6.50 11.10 7.36
N TYR A 489 7.59 11.85 7.59
CA TYR A 489 7.57 13.31 7.54
C TYR A 489 8.17 13.80 6.21
N SER A 490 7.62 14.89 5.69
CA SER A 490 8.20 15.60 4.55
C SER A 490 9.47 16.35 4.95
N ASP A 491 10.43 16.46 4.03
CA ASP A 491 11.72 17.09 4.31
C ASP A 491 11.58 18.58 4.65
N TRP A 492 10.62 19.28 4.02
CA TRP A 492 10.32 20.68 4.34
C TRP A 492 9.81 20.84 5.76
N TYR A 493 8.99 19.91 6.25
CA TYR A 493 8.37 19.97 7.57
C TYR A 493 9.42 19.77 8.66
N ILE A 494 10.30 18.78 8.47
CA ILE A 494 11.45 18.53 9.36
C ILE A 494 12.34 19.78 9.39
N THR A 495 12.67 20.33 8.23
CA THR A 495 13.55 21.51 8.12
C THR A 495 12.93 22.74 8.80
N ALA A 496 11.64 22.99 8.59
CA ALA A 496 10.94 24.10 9.22
C ALA A 496 10.90 23.98 10.75
N ASN A 497 10.59 22.79 11.28
CA ASN A 497 10.61 22.55 12.72
C ASN A 497 12.02 22.77 13.30
N ILE A 498 13.05 22.20 12.67
CA ILE A 498 14.43 22.29 13.15
C ILE A 498 14.95 23.74 13.13
N LEU A 499 14.61 24.54 12.11
CA LEU A 499 15.08 25.93 11.99
C LEU A 499 14.27 26.91 12.84
N ILE A 500 12.95 26.77 12.86
CA ILE A 500 12.07 27.72 13.54
C ILE A 500 11.98 27.34 15.02
N ASP A 501 11.50 26.13 15.30
CA ASP A 501 11.31 25.66 16.67
C ASP A 501 12.66 25.39 17.33
N GLY A 502 13.48 24.57 16.68
CA GLY A 502 14.77 24.12 17.22
C GLY A 502 15.87 25.17 17.30
N PHE A 503 15.85 26.22 16.47
CA PHE A 503 16.91 27.25 16.49
C PHE A 503 16.38 28.63 16.84
N LEU A 504 15.42 29.16 16.09
CA LEU A 504 14.97 30.55 16.25
C LEU A 504 14.31 30.78 17.61
N TYR A 505 13.33 29.95 18.00
CA TYR A 505 12.63 30.08 19.27
C TYR A 505 13.57 29.82 20.45
N THR A 506 14.43 28.82 20.34
CA THR A 506 15.47 28.53 21.33
C THR A 506 16.46 29.69 21.51
N PHE A 507 16.89 30.33 20.42
CA PHE A 507 17.74 31.52 20.48
C PHE A 507 17.06 32.67 21.23
N ILE A 508 15.79 32.93 20.93
CA ILE A 508 14.99 33.98 21.57
C ILE A 508 14.80 33.67 23.06
N GLY A 509 14.41 32.43 23.39
CA GLY A 509 14.24 31.95 24.76
C GLY A 509 15.52 32.12 25.58
N ALA A 510 16.64 31.62 25.06
CA ALA A 510 17.94 31.75 25.72
C ALA A 510 18.38 33.21 25.92
N TRP A 511 18.12 34.08 24.93
CA TRP A 511 18.42 35.51 25.03
C TRP A 511 17.67 36.17 26.20
N PHE A 512 16.36 35.93 26.29
CA PHE A 512 15.55 36.42 27.41
C PHE A 512 15.92 35.74 28.73
N GLY A 513 16.28 34.46 28.69
CA GLY A 513 16.71 33.69 29.86
C GLY A 513 17.97 34.25 30.50
N VAL A 514 18.94 34.71 29.72
CA VAL A 514 20.13 35.39 30.29
C VAL A 514 19.74 36.69 30.99
N SER A 515 18.83 37.47 30.40
CA SER A 515 18.32 38.70 31.03
C SER A 515 17.58 38.40 32.34
N LEU A 516 16.74 37.35 32.35
CA LEU A 516 16.02 36.90 33.53
C LEU A 516 16.98 36.40 34.62
N GLY A 517 17.94 35.56 34.25
CA GLY A 517 18.96 35.03 35.17
C GLY A 517 19.78 36.14 35.83
N ASN A 518 20.18 37.17 35.07
CA ASN A 518 20.89 38.33 35.61
C ASN A 518 20.03 39.15 36.58
N ARG A 519 18.71 39.26 36.35
CA ARG A 519 17.80 39.93 37.29
C ARG A 519 17.61 39.10 38.56
N LEU A 520 17.45 37.79 38.43
CA LEU A 520 17.32 36.89 39.58
C LEU A 520 18.59 36.85 40.43
N LYS A 521 19.77 36.91 39.80
CA LYS A 521 21.06 36.99 40.49
C LYS A 521 21.13 38.21 41.42
N LYS A 522 20.62 39.37 40.99
CA LYS A 522 20.55 40.60 41.81
C LYS A 522 19.61 40.51 43.01
N VAL A 523 18.68 39.55 43.04
CA VAL A 523 17.72 39.35 44.13
C VAL A 523 18.17 38.22 45.06
N ALA A 524 18.98 37.29 44.55
CA ALA A 524 19.51 36.16 45.29
C ALA A 524 20.86 36.45 45.99
N GLU A 525 21.58 37.48 45.54
CA GLU A 525 22.68 38.15 46.25
C GLU A 525 22.12 39.21 47.19
#